data_AF-A0A816VTV6-F1
#
_entry.id   AF-A0A816VTV6-F1
#
_cell.length_a   1.000
_cell.length_b   1.000
_cell.length_c   1.000
_cell.angle_alpha   90.00
_cell.angle_beta   90.00
_cell.angle_gamma   90.00
#
_symmetry.space_group_name_H-M   'P 1'
#
loop_
_entity.id
_entity.type
_entity.pdbx_description
1 polymer ?
#
loop_
_entity_poly.entity_id
_entity_poly.type
_entity_poly.pdbx_seq_one_letter_code
_entity_poly.pdbx_strand_id
1 'polypeptide(L)'
;MSFVLERRQTEIKRTTVTATIPENNVARLMYYLNCVCTAIDCNDDAQIQRFTSYQNWKQLAIDDQKVLFFLCFTFNPDVFNDKVFFQNDSLCVHHENEFYEINQQNHVLVGSESILIAGRLRRVTKFMTYKLSWLQKYYIGPMGWLTERLNRPLQHSTRQPIEYRPSTTTTRAHTYNSYSAPVKSRKSTSFVWITVFCVIFFILPSIIGGIIAAARR
;
A
#
# COMPACT_ATOMS: atom_id res chain seq x y z
N MET A 1 -17.61 44.75 -30.69
CA MET A 1 -16.50 43.96 -30.11
C MET A 1 -17.02 42.57 -29.83
N SER A 2 -16.65 41.58 -30.65
CA SER A 2 -17.05 40.17 -30.49
C SER A 2 -15.98 39.42 -29.70
N PHE A 3 -16.33 38.90 -28.53
CA PHE A 3 -15.49 37.96 -27.80
C PHE A 3 -15.56 36.60 -28.51
N VAL A 4 -14.50 36.25 -29.25
CA VAL A 4 -14.30 34.89 -29.74
C VAL A 4 -13.80 34.07 -28.55
N LEU A 5 -14.66 33.20 -28.02
CA LEU A 5 -14.26 32.17 -27.07
C LEU A 5 -13.48 31.10 -27.84
N GLU A 6 -12.16 31.19 -27.79
CA GLU A 6 -11.26 30.15 -28.28
C GLU A 6 -11.53 28.85 -27.47
N ARG A 7 -12.15 27.85 -28.10
CA ARG A 7 -12.29 26.52 -27.52
C ARG A 7 -10.90 25.90 -27.42
N ARG A 8 -10.34 25.88 -26.22
CA ARG A 8 -9.11 25.13 -25.93
C ARG A 8 -9.40 23.64 -26.05
N GLN A 9 -8.80 22.99 -27.04
CA GLN A 9 -8.82 21.54 -27.16
C GLN A 9 -7.74 20.96 -26.22
N THR A 10 -8.15 20.33 -25.13
CA THR A 10 -7.25 19.53 -24.30
C THR A 10 -7.07 18.17 -24.97
N GLU A 11 -5.88 17.91 -25.51
CA GLU A 11 -5.55 16.59 -26.04
C GLU A 11 -5.28 15.64 -24.87
N ILE A 12 -6.06 14.57 -24.78
CA ILE A 12 -5.89 13.51 -23.78
C ILE A 12 -5.12 12.37 -24.44
N LYS A 13 -3.97 12.01 -23.89
CA LYS A 13 -3.10 10.94 -24.37
C LYS A 13 -3.21 9.72 -23.47
N ARG A 14 -3.52 8.56 -24.04
CA ARG A 14 -3.45 7.28 -23.34
C ARG A 14 -1.99 6.85 -23.13
N THR A 15 -1.65 6.44 -21.91
CA THR A 15 -0.29 5.99 -21.52
C THR A 15 -0.25 4.64 -20.80
N THR A 16 -1.36 3.89 -20.83
CA THR A 16 -1.47 2.55 -20.24
C THR A 16 -0.43 1.57 -20.79
N VAL A 17 0.15 0.77 -19.90
CA VAL A 17 1.06 -0.32 -20.24
C VAL A 17 0.47 -1.64 -19.74
N THR A 18 0.59 -2.69 -20.55
CA THR A 18 0.13 -4.04 -20.18
C THR A 18 1.03 -4.59 -19.06
N ALA A 19 0.41 -5.10 -18.00
CA ALA A 19 1.10 -5.72 -16.87
C ALA A 19 0.63 -7.17 -16.67
N THR A 20 1.55 -8.05 -16.29
CA THR A 20 1.23 -9.43 -15.86
C THR A 20 1.39 -9.52 -14.35
N ILE A 21 0.27 -9.66 -13.63
CA ILE A 21 0.24 -9.65 -12.16
C ILE A 21 0.14 -11.10 -11.67
N PRO A 22 1.02 -11.55 -10.75
CA PRO A 22 0.91 -12.86 -10.13
C PRO A 22 -0.45 -13.07 -9.43
N GLU A 23 -0.97 -14.31 -9.44
CA GLU A 23 -2.19 -14.69 -8.72
C GLU A 23 -1.95 -14.80 -7.20
N ASN A 24 -1.70 -13.66 -6.56
CA ASN A 24 -1.46 -13.56 -5.13
C ASN A 24 -2.01 -12.24 -4.59
N ASN A 25 -2.67 -12.28 -3.43
CA ASN A 25 -3.30 -11.08 -2.83
C ASN A 25 -2.27 -10.00 -2.44
N VAL A 26 -1.08 -10.38 -1.98
CA VAL A 26 -0.01 -9.40 -1.68
C VAL A 26 0.48 -8.75 -2.98
N ALA A 27 0.73 -9.55 -4.03
CA ALA A 27 1.15 -9.03 -5.32
C ALA A 27 0.11 -8.06 -5.93
N ARG A 28 -1.18 -8.39 -5.79
CA ARG A 28 -2.31 -7.56 -6.24
C ARG A 28 -2.35 -6.20 -5.52
N LEU A 29 -2.13 -6.17 -4.20
CA LEU A 29 -2.04 -4.92 -3.45
C LEU A 29 -0.80 -4.09 -3.82
N MET A 30 0.34 -4.74 -4.05
CA MET A 30 1.54 -4.05 -4.53
C MET A 30 1.32 -3.43 -5.92
N TYR A 31 0.60 -4.14 -6.80
CA TYR A 31 0.22 -3.62 -8.11
C TYR A 31 -0.76 -2.45 -8.00
N TYR A 32 -1.74 -2.52 -7.11
CA TYR A 32 -2.62 -1.39 -6.79
C TYR A 32 -1.80 -0.16 -6.39
N LEU A 33 -0.83 -0.33 -5.48
CA LEU A 33 0.01 0.78 -5.02
C LEU A 33 0.91 1.33 -6.15
N ASN A 34 1.39 0.47 -7.04
CA ASN A 34 2.11 0.90 -8.25
C ASN A 34 1.23 1.76 -9.16
N CYS A 35 -0.05 1.42 -9.31
CA CYS A 35 -1.01 2.24 -10.06
C CYS A 35 -1.23 3.61 -9.40
N VAL A 36 -1.36 3.64 -8.08
CA VAL A 36 -1.42 4.90 -7.32
C VAL A 36 -0.18 5.75 -7.59
N CYS A 37 1.03 5.19 -7.46
CA CYS A 37 2.29 5.90 -7.69
C CYS A 37 2.53 6.29 -9.16
N THR A 38 1.73 5.74 -10.08
CA THR A 38 1.74 6.14 -11.49
C THR A 38 0.84 7.36 -11.72
N ALA A 39 -0.25 7.46 -10.95
CA ALA A 39 -1.22 8.54 -11.03
C ALA A 39 -0.84 9.77 -10.19
N ILE A 40 -0.13 9.57 -9.09
CA ILE A 40 0.40 10.63 -8.23
C ILE A 40 1.91 10.49 -8.03
N ASP A 41 2.58 11.60 -7.80
CA ASP A 41 4.01 11.60 -7.51
C ASP A 41 4.30 11.06 -6.09
N CYS A 42 4.89 9.86 -6.05
CA CYS A 42 5.36 9.19 -4.84
C CYS A 42 6.89 9.00 -4.84
N ASN A 43 7.62 9.69 -5.72
CA ASN A 43 9.06 9.45 -5.90
C ASN A 43 9.92 9.91 -4.71
N ASP A 44 9.39 10.79 -3.89
CA ASP A 44 10.00 11.28 -2.65
C ASP A 44 9.91 10.28 -1.48
N ASP A 45 9.15 9.19 -1.62
CA ASP A 45 8.87 8.25 -0.53
C ASP A 45 9.42 6.84 -0.82
N ALA A 46 10.68 6.63 -0.43
CA ALA A 46 11.37 5.35 -0.59
C ALA A 46 10.63 4.19 0.13
N GLN A 47 9.85 4.48 1.19
CA GLN A 47 9.08 3.45 1.87
C GLN A 47 7.90 2.98 1.02
N ILE A 48 7.25 3.87 0.27
CA ILE A 48 6.18 3.50 -0.66
C ILE A 48 6.77 2.74 -1.85
N GLN A 49 7.87 3.23 -2.43
CA GLN A 49 8.47 2.64 -3.63
C GLN A 49 8.80 1.15 -3.48
N ARG A 50 9.31 0.72 -2.31
CA ARG A 50 9.63 -0.70 -2.06
C ARG A 50 8.42 -1.63 -2.22
N PHE A 51 7.21 -1.11 -2.05
CA PHE A 51 5.96 -1.86 -2.14
C PHE A 51 5.29 -1.82 -3.51
N THR A 52 5.88 -1.13 -4.49
CA THR A 52 5.33 -1.03 -5.85
C THR A 52 5.86 -2.12 -6.79
N SER A 53 6.96 -2.81 -6.41
CA SER A 53 7.53 -3.90 -7.21
C SER A 53 6.79 -5.22 -6.96
N TYR A 54 5.60 -5.36 -7.54
CA TYR A 54 4.72 -6.52 -7.33
C TYR A 54 5.30 -7.87 -7.80
N GLN A 55 6.33 -7.87 -8.65
CA GLN A 55 7.04 -9.11 -9.01
C GLN A 55 7.83 -9.71 -7.84
N ASN A 56 8.25 -8.87 -6.89
CA ASN A 56 9.05 -9.26 -5.74
C ASN A 56 8.21 -9.60 -4.50
N TRP A 57 6.90 -9.81 -4.65
CA TRP A 57 5.97 -10.05 -3.53
C TRP A 57 6.39 -11.18 -2.59
N LYS A 58 7.09 -12.21 -3.11
CA LYS A 58 7.58 -13.36 -2.33
C LYS A 58 8.63 -12.97 -1.27
N GLN A 59 9.26 -11.81 -1.42
CA GLN A 59 10.30 -11.33 -0.52
C GLN A 59 9.73 -10.59 0.71
N LEU A 60 8.43 -10.26 0.71
CA LEU A 60 7.81 -9.49 1.79
C LEU A 60 7.56 -10.39 3.02
N ALA A 61 8.23 -10.07 4.12
CA ALA A 61 7.95 -10.66 5.42
C ALA A 61 6.54 -10.28 5.90
N ILE A 62 6.03 -11.00 6.91
CA ILE A 62 4.70 -10.72 7.49
C ILE A 62 4.59 -9.27 8.00
N ASP A 63 5.64 -8.74 8.61
CA ASP A 63 5.63 -7.36 9.08
C ASP A 63 5.63 -6.34 7.93
N ASP A 64 6.31 -6.64 6.82
CA ASP A 64 6.22 -5.80 5.60
C ASP A 64 4.81 -5.85 4.99
N GLN A 65 4.13 -7.00 5.07
CA GLN A 65 2.74 -7.11 4.61
C GLN A 65 1.78 -6.28 5.47
N LYS A 66 2.03 -6.13 6.78
CA LYS A 66 1.28 -5.19 7.63
C LYS A 66 1.51 -3.74 7.19
N VAL A 67 2.75 -3.37 6.89
CA VAL A 67 3.06 -2.02 6.40
C VAL A 67 2.37 -1.77 5.05
N LEU A 68 2.43 -2.74 4.12
CA LEU A 68 1.69 -2.69 2.85
C LEU A 68 0.18 -2.48 3.10
N PHE A 69 -0.41 -3.23 4.03
CA PHE A 69 -1.81 -3.07 4.40
C PHE A 69 -2.14 -1.65 4.84
N PHE A 70 -1.35 -1.08 5.75
CA PHE A 70 -1.56 0.29 6.21
C PHE A 70 -1.35 1.33 5.10
N LEU A 71 -0.39 1.11 4.20
CA LEU A 71 -0.20 1.97 3.03
C LEU A 71 -1.41 1.91 2.10
N CYS A 72 -1.88 0.72 1.75
CA CYS A 72 -3.07 0.56 0.91
C CYS A 72 -4.32 1.14 1.59
N PHE A 73 -4.46 1.00 2.90
CA PHE A 73 -5.54 1.65 3.66
C PHE A 73 -5.44 3.18 3.62
N THR A 74 -4.23 3.74 3.74
CA THR A 74 -3.98 5.18 3.65
C THR A 74 -4.32 5.71 2.26
N PHE A 75 -3.91 4.97 1.24
CA PHE A 75 -4.21 5.23 -0.17
C PHE A 75 -5.49 4.50 -0.59
N ASN A 76 -6.56 4.64 0.18
CA ASN A 76 -7.85 4.06 -0.18
C ASN A 76 -8.36 4.70 -1.50
N PRO A 77 -8.93 3.91 -2.44
CA PRO A 77 -9.55 4.39 -3.67
C PRO A 77 -10.49 5.60 -3.48
N ASP A 78 -11.24 5.65 -2.38
CA ASP A 78 -12.18 6.73 -2.08
C ASP A 78 -11.50 8.09 -1.93
N VAL A 79 -10.21 8.12 -1.57
CA VAL A 79 -9.41 9.34 -1.49
C VAL A 79 -9.20 9.94 -2.89
N PHE A 80 -9.12 9.08 -3.91
CA PHE A 80 -8.81 9.40 -5.30
C PHE A 80 -10.04 9.52 -6.19
N ASN A 81 -11.17 8.92 -5.81
CA ASN A 81 -12.39 8.91 -6.60
C ASN A 81 -12.79 10.33 -7.00
N ASP A 82 -13.14 10.48 -8.28
CA ASP A 82 -13.56 11.71 -8.95
C ASP A 82 -12.52 12.84 -8.95
N LYS A 83 -11.27 12.53 -8.57
CA LYS A 83 -10.14 13.47 -8.59
C LYS A 83 -9.02 12.96 -9.48
N VAL A 84 -8.64 11.70 -9.26
CA VAL A 84 -7.52 11.05 -9.94
C VAL A 84 -7.98 9.72 -10.53
N PHE A 85 -8.84 9.00 -9.80
CA PHE A 85 -9.40 7.72 -10.22
C PHE A 85 -10.86 7.91 -10.62
N PHE A 86 -11.23 7.41 -11.79
CA PHE A 86 -12.59 7.50 -12.33
C PHE A 86 -13.09 6.11 -12.71
N GLN A 87 -14.17 5.67 -12.07
CA GLN A 87 -14.82 4.45 -12.50
C GLN A 87 -15.53 4.71 -13.83
N ASN A 88 -15.03 4.12 -14.92
CA ASN A 88 -15.60 4.33 -16.25
C ASN A 88 -15.21 3.20 -17.22
N ASP A 89 -16.15 2.29 -17.44
CA ASP A 89 -15.97 1.13 -18.31
C ASP A 89 -15.77 1.53 -19.79
N SER A 90 -16.42 2.60 -20.25
CA SER A 90 -16.33 3.08 -21.63
C SER A 90 -14.94 3.64 -21.97
N LEU A 91 -14.22 4.16 -20.99
CA LEU A 91 -12.84 4.62 -21.11
C LEU A 91 -11.81 3.50 -20.82
N CYS A 92 -12.28 2.27 -20.57
CA CYS A 92 -11.44 1.10 -20.33
C CYS A 92 -11.64 0.09 -21.47
N VAL A 93 -11.17 0.45 -22.67
CA VAL A 93 -11.44 -0.28 -23.91
C VAL A 93 -10.65 -1.58 -23.98
N HIS A 94 -9.37 -1.55 -23.63
CA HIS A 94 -8.47 -2.70 -23.80
C HIS A 94 -8.07 -3.37 -22.48
N HIS A 95 -8.10 -2.62 -21.39
CA HIS A 95 -7.62 -3.07 -20.09
C HIS A 95 -8.68 -2.88 -19.00
N GLU A 96 -8.50 -3.56 -17.86
CA GLU A 96 -9.37 -3.38 -16.69
C GLU A 96 -9.17 -1.98 -16.05
N ASN A 97 -8.02 -1.36 -16.26
CA ASN A 97 -7.73 0.04 -15.97
C ASN A 97 -6.90 0.68 -17.07
N GLU A 98 -7.08 1.99 -17.29
CA GLU A 98 -6.31 2.76 -18.26
C GLU A 98 -5.81 4.08 -17.67
N PHE A 99 -4.63 4.53 -18.12
CA PHE A 99 -4.01 5.77 -17.71
C PHE A 99 -4.03 6.81 -18.82
N TYR A 100 -4.28 8.05 -18.43
CA TYR A 100 -4.39 9.19 -19.32
C TYR A 100 -3.56 10.36 -18.80
N GLU A 101 -2.80 10.97 -19.71
CA GLU A 101 -2.10 12.24 -19.50
C GLU A 101 -2.83 13.34 -20.28
N ILE A 102 -2.93 14.54 -19.70
CA ILE A 102 -3.40 15.72 -20.44
C ILE A 102 -2.17 16.39 -21.04
N ASN A 103 -2.06 16.38 -22.38
CA ASN A 103 -0.99 17.07 -23.08
C ASN A 103 -1.24 18.59 -23.02
N GLN A 104 -0.46 19.30 -22.21
CA GLN A 104 -0.48 20.76 -22.17
C GLN A 104 0.45 21.34 -23.26
N GLN A 105 0.08 21.21 -24.54
CA GLN A 105 0.86 21.84 -25.62
C GLN A 105 0.72 23.38 -25.67
N ASN A 106 -0.19 23.96 -24.90
CA ASN A 106 -0.23 25.41 -24.67
C ASN A 106 -0.15 25.68 -23.17
N HIS A 107 1.08 25.99 -22.74
CA HIS A 107 1.44 26.45 -21.40
C HIS A 107 0.40 27.43 -20.83
N VAL A 108 0.11 27.32 -19.53
CA VAL A 108 -0.46 28.35 -18.61
C VAL A 108 -1.80 28.01 -17.92
N LEU A 109 -2.60 26.99 -18.29
CA LEU A 109 -3.88 26.80 -17.56
C LEU A 109 -4.40 25.36 -17.47
N VAL A 110 -3.71 24.51 -16.70
CA VAL A 110 -4.30 23.74 -15.57
C VAL A 110 -3.11 23.53 -14.63
N GLY A 111 -3.06 24.29 -13.53
CA GLY A 111 -2.00 24.13 -12.53
C GLY A 111 -1.94 22.66 -12.13
N SER A 112 -0.74 22.06 -12.12
CA SER A 112 -0.51 20.67 -11.72
C SER A 112 -1.45 20.30 -10.58
N GLU A 113 -2.53 19.57 -10.88
CA GLU A 113 -3.54 19.30 -9.87
C GLU A 113 -2.84 18.55 -8.74
N SER A 114 -3.12 18.93 -7.52
CA SER A 114 -2.51 18.32 -6.37
C SER A 114 -3.57 18.01 -5.33
N ILE A 115 -3.43 16.85 -4.71
CA ILE A 115 -4.41 16.33 -3.76
C ILE A 115 -3.73 16.11 -2.42
N LEU A 116 -4.43 16.45 -1.34
CA LEU A 116 -3.94 16.24 0.02
C LEU A 116 -4.22 14.80 0.44
N ILE A 117 -3.16 14.02 0.66
CA ILE A 117 -3.25 12.63 1.13
C ILE A 117 -2.32 12.46 2.32
N ALA A 118 -2.85 11.92 3.43
CA ALA A 118 -2.07 11.69 4.66
C ALA A 118 -1.28 12.93 5.12
N GLY A 119 -1.88 14.11 4.99
CA GLY A 119 -1.24 15.39 5.36
C GLY A 119 -0.17 15.89 4.39
N ARG A 120 0.04 15.23 3.26
CA ARG A 120 0.99 15.65 2.21
C ARG A 120 0.27 16.01 0.93
N LEU A 121 0.67 17.13 0.33
CA LEU A 121 0.20 17.54 -0.98
C LEU A 121 0.93 16.72 -2.04
N ARG A 122 0.20 15.95 -2.84
CA ARG A 122 0.75 15.05 -3.87
C ARG A 122 0.35 15.57 -5.25
N ARG A 123 1.32 15.74 -6.14
CA ARG A 123 1.07 16.15 -7.53
C ARG A 123 0.43 14.99 -8.29
N VAL A 124 -0.64 15.27 -9.02
CA VAL A 124 -1.25 14.37 -9.98
C VAL A 124 -0.42 14.38 -11.26
N THR A 125 0.01 13.20 -11.69
CA THR A 125 0.79 12.97 -12.91
C THR A 125 -0.07 12.41 -14.03
N LYS A 126 -1.04 11.55 -13.67
CA LYS A 126 -1.95 10.88 -14.61
C LYS A 126 -3.31 10.70 -13.97
N PHE A 127 -4.34 10.66 -14.81
CA PHE A 127 -5.65 10.17 -14.41
C PHE A 127 -5.74 8.69 -14.73
N MET A 128 -6.43 7.95 -13.87
CA MET A 128 -6.68 6.53 -14.07
C MET A 128 -8.18 6.32 -14.21
N THR A 129 -8.60 5.64 -15.27
CA THR A 129 -9.94 5.07 -15.35
C THR A 129 -9.87 3.59 -14.98
N TYR A 130 -10.95 3.07 -14.41
CA TYR A 130 -11.00 1.65 -14.05
C TYR A 130 -12.41 1.08 -14.18
N LYS A 131 -12.48 -0.23 -14.44
CA LYS A 131 -13.69 -1.04 -14.30
C LYS A 131 -13.84 -1.48 -12.85
N LEU A 132 -15.08 -1.64 -12.38
CA LEU A 132 -15.32 -2.13 -11.00
C LEU A 132 -14.63 -3.49 -10.73
N SER A 133 -14.53 -4.35 -11.74
CA SER A 133 -13.81 -5.63 -11.65
C SER A 133 -12.33 -5.46 -11.29
N TRP A 134 -11.66 -4.41 -11.80
CA TRP A 134 -10.29 -4.07 -11.45
C TRP A 134 -10.17 -3.81 -9.94
N LEU A 135 -11.06 -2.96 -9.43
CA LEU A 135 -11.03 -2.56 -8.04
C LEU A 135 -11.28 -3.73 -7.09
N GLN A 136 -12.25 -4.59 -7.45
CA GLN A 136 -12.54 -5.81 -6.72
C GLN A 136 -11.32 -6.76 -6.67
N LYS A 137 -10.68 -6.94 -7.82
CA LYS A 137 -9.56 -7.87 -8.00
C LYS A 137 -8.27 -7.40 -7.35
N TYR A 138 -7.93 -6.11 -7.44
CA TYR A 138 -6.63 -5.59 -7.03
C TYR A 138 -6.62 -4.86 -5.69
N TYR A 139 -7.78 -4.43 -5.18
CA TYR A 139 -7.87 -3.74 -3.89
C TYR A 139 -8.81 -4.43 -2.91
N ILE A 140 -10.12 -4.51 -3.20
CA ILE A 140 -11.14 -4.91 -2.21
C ILE A 140 -10.92 -6.34 -1.73
N GLY A 141 -10.85 -7.31 -2.64
CA GLY A 141 -10.63 -8.71 -2.29
C GLY A 141 -9.30 -8.93 -1.55
N PRO A 142 -8.17 -8.43 -2.09
CA PRO A 142 -6.89 -8.55 -1.41
C PRO A 142 -6.81 -7.87 -0.02
N MET A 143 -7.43 -6.70 0.16
CA MET A 143 -7.53 -6.04 1.48
C MET A 143 -8.33 -6.89 2.47
N GLY A 144 -9.45 -7.45 2.05
CA GLY A 144 -10.27 -8.35 2.88
C GLY A 144 -9.47 -9.58 3.31
N TRP A 145 -8.81 -10.25 2.38
CA TRP A 145 -7.97 -11.41 2.67
C TRP A 145 -6.83 -11.08 3.65
N LEU A 146 -6.15 -9.94 3.46
CA LEU A 146 -5.04 -9.56 4.32
C LEU A 146 -5.54 -9.20 5.73
N THR A 147 -6.70 -8.59 5.84
CA THR A 147 -7.37 -8.33 7.13
C THR A 147 -7.61 -9.64 7.89
N GLU A 148 -8.23 -10.63 7.24
CA GLU A 148 -8.47 -11.95 7.86
C GLU A 148 -7.18 -12.64 8.27
N ARG A 149 -6.15 -12.58 7.41
CA ARG A 149 -4.86 -13.21 7.67
C ARG A 149 -4.14 -12.57 8.85
N LEU A 150 -4.18 -11.24 8.96
CA LEU A 150 -3.51 -10.49 10.04
C LEU A 150 -4.26 -10.61 11.37
N ASN A 151 -5.59 -10.81 11.33
CA ASN A 151 -6.42 -11.00 12.52
C ASN A 151 -6.47 -12.44 13.02
N ARG A 152 -5.90 -13.40 12.26
CA ARG A 152 -5.84 -14.79 12.71
C ARG A 152 -5.02 -14.85 14.01
N PRO A 153 -5.60 -15.35 15.12
CA PRO A 153 -4.85 -15.57 16.33
C PRO A 153 -3.63 -16.42 15.99
N LEU A 154 -2.45 -16.04 16.49
CA LEU A 154 -1.32 -16.96 16.53
C LEU A 154 -1.83 -18.18 17.31
N GLN A 155 -2.19 -19.24 16.61
CA GLN A 155 -2.33 -20.54 17.26
C GLN A 155 -0.95 -20.79 17.84
N HIS A 156 -0.82 -20.57 19.15
CA HIS A 156 0.27 -21.17 19.89
C HIS A 156 0.33 -22.60 19.42
N SER A 157 1.47 -22.98 18.85
CA SER A 157 1.87 -24.36 18.85
C SER A 157 1.86 -24.78 20.31
N THR A 158 0.71 -25.28 20.77
CA THR A 158 0.63 -26.08 21.97
C THR A 158 1.51 -27.27 21.64
N ARG A 159 2.78 -27.17 22.01
CA ARG A 159 3.58 -28.35 22.31
C ARG A 159 2.71 -29.13 23.28
N GLN A 160 2.05 -30.17 22.77
CA GLN A 160 1.43 -31.20 23.58
C GLN A 160 2.49 -31.58 24.63
N PRO A 161 2.19 -31.51 25.94
CA PRO A 161 3.06 -32.14 26.93
C PRO A 161 3.17 -33.60 26.51
N ILE A 162 4.39 -34.08 26.28
CA ILE A 162 4.62 -35.51 26.07
C ILE A 162 4.14 -36.20 27.35
N GLU A 163 2.99 -36.85 27.27
CA GLU A 163 2.48 -37.72 28.32
C GLU A 163 3.49 -38.85 28.49
N TYR A 164 4.24 -38.81 29.59
CA TYR A 164 5.34 -39.73 29.87
C TYR A 164 4.72 -41.09 30.26
N ARG A 165 4.58 -41.99 29.28
CA ARG A 165 4.24 -43.40 29.53
C ARG A 165 5.53 -44.13 29.93
N PRO A 166 5.68 -44.62 31.18
CA PRO A 166 6.89 -45.32 31.58
C PRO A 166 6.93 -46.69 30.88
N SER A 167 7.92 -46.86 30.00
CA SER A 167 8.29 -48.19 29.49
C SER A 167 9.61 -48.58 30.15
N THR A 168 9.54 -49.58 31.03
CA THR A 168 10.70 -50.27 31.56
C THR A 168 11.45 -50.96 30.43
N THR A 169 12.79 -50.83 30.42
CA THR A 169 13.80 -51.87 30.14
C THR A 169 15.07 -51.28 29.48
N THR A 170 16.09 -51.08 30.33
CA THR A 170 17.47 -51.61 30.22
C THR A 170 18.34 -51.30 28.98
N THR A 171 19.42 -50.54 29.25
CA THR A 171 20.78 -50.61 28.63
C THR A 171 20.90 -50.06 27.20
N ARG A 172 21.67 -49.00 26.91
CA ARG A 172 23.14 -48.89 27.01
C ARG A 172 23.56 -47.43 26.68
N ALA A 173 24.61 -46.95 27.32
CA ALA A 173 25.15 -45.60 27.13
C ALA A 173 25.76 -45.40 25.74
N HIS A 174 25.36 -44.34 25.05
CA HIS A 174 26.17 -43.68 24.01
C HIS A 174 26.05 -42.16 24.18
N THR A 175 27.14 -41.57 24.65
CA THR A 175 27.35 -40.14 24.81
C THR A 175 27.45 -39.47 23.44
N TYR A 176 26.50 -38.61 23.10
CA TYR A 176 26.67 -37.58 22.07
C TYR A 176 26.49 -36.21 22.73
N ASN A 177 27.59 -35.48 22.86
CA ASN A 177 27.60 -34.09 23.29
C ASN A 177 26.94 -33.21 22.22
N SER A 178 25.73 -32.72 22.50
CA SER A 178 25.09 -31.65 21.76
C SER A 178 25.61 -30.29 22.24
N TYR A 179 26.43 -29.61 21.44
CA TYR A 179 26.64 -28.18 21.60
C TYR A 179 25.38 -27.43 21.13
N SER A 180 24.54 -27.02 22.08
CA SER A 180 23.48 -26.05 21.85
C SER A 180 24.07 -24.64 21.84
N ALA A 181 24.11 -24.03 20.65
CA ALA A 181 24.43 -22.61 20.51
C ALA A 181 23.31 -21.75 21.15
N PRO A 182 23.64 -20.71 21.94
CA PRO A 182 22.62 -19.81 22.47
C PRO A 182 22.05 -18.92 21.35
N VAL A 183 20.76 -19.10 21.06
CA VAL A 183 19.99 -18.14 20.25
C VAL A 183 19.88 -16.84 21.04
N LYS A 184 20.71 -15.85 20.69
CA LYS A 184 20.60 -14.48 21.18
C LYS A 184 19.26 -13.91 20.69
N SER A 185 18.26 -13.83 21.58
CA SER A 185 17.06 -13.03 21.33
C SER A 185 17.47 -11.56 21.28
N ARG A 186 17.61 -11.02 20.07
CA ARG A 186 17.82 -9.59 19.85
C ARG A 186 16.50 -8.89 20.14
N LYS A 187 16.33 -8.44 21.39
CA LYS A 187 15.18 -7.60 21.79
C LYS A 187 15.16 -6.40 20.84
N SER A 188 14.12 -6.35 20.02
CA SER A 188 13.92 -5.35 18.99
C SER A 188 13.62 -4.01 19.66
N THR A 189 14.66 -3.20 19.79
CA THR A 189 14.58 -1.77 20.12
C THR A 189 13.86 -0.96 19.04
N SER A 190 13.51 -1.57 17.91
CA SER A 190 12.87 -0.91 16.76
C SER A 190 11.39 -0.58 16.98
N PHE A 191 10.69 -1.32 17.85
CA PHE A 191 9.27 -1.07 18.14
C PHE A 191 9.02 0.25 18.88
N VAL A 192 9.96 0.69 19.73
CA VAL A 192 9.82 1.96 20.47
C VAL A 192 10.01 3.16 19.54
N TRP A 193 10.91 3.06 18.56
CA TRP A 193 11.14 4.16 17.63
C TRP A 193 9.98 4.36 16.64
N ILE A 194 9.32 3.28 16.21
CA ILE A 194 8.19 3.37 15.28
C ILE A 194 6.95 3.97 15.97
N THR A 195 6.64 3.57 17.21
CA THR A 195 5.52 4.16 17.95
C THR A 195 5.77 5.62 18.28
N VAL A 196 7.00 5.98 18.66
CA VAL A 196 7.39 7.38 18.89
C VAL A 196 7.33 8.21 17.60
N PHE A 197 7.78 7.67 16.46
CA PHE A 197 7.71 8.36 15.17
C PHE A 197 6.26 8.56 14.69
N CYS A 198 5.39 7.55 14.88
CA CYS A 198 3.97 7.65 14.54
C CYS A 198 3.25 8.73 15.38
N VAL A 199 3.52 8.79 16.70
CA VAL A 199 2.91 9.80 17.57
C VAL A 199 3.43 11.21 17.25
N ILE A 200 4.74 11.35 17.02
CA ILE A 200 5.35 12.67 16.79
C ILE A 200 5.00 13.24 15.40
N PHE A 201 4.98 12.43 14.34
CA PHE A 201 4.78 12.94 12.98
C PHE A 201 3.33 12.89 12.49
N PHE A 202 2.47 12.04 13.04
CA PHE A 202 1.08 11.92 12.57
C PHE A 202 0.05 12.44 13.57
N ILE A 203 0.32 12.35 14.89
CA ILE A 203 -0.66 12.77 15.90
C ILE A 203 -0.43 14.22 16.35
N LEU A 204 0.81 14.64 16.63
CA LEU A 204 1.10 16.01 17.09
C LEU A 204 0.71 17.11 16.09
N PRO A 205 0.96 17.01 14.77
CA PRO A 205 0.56 18.06 13.83
C PRO A 205 -0.97 18.20 13.71
N SER A 206 -1.70 17.11 13.90
CA SER A 206 -3.16 17.09 13.87
C SER A 206 -3.76 17.80 15.10
N ILE A 207 -3.13 17.65 16.27
CA ILE A 207 -3.56 18.33 17.51
C ILE A 207 -3.18 19.82 17.46
N ILE A 208 -1.95 20.16 17.03
CA ILE A 208 -1.50 21.55 16.93
C ILE A 208 -2.31 22.30 15.86
N GLY A 209 -2.60 21.68 14.71
CA GLY A 209 -3.46 22.24 13.68
C GLY A 209 -4.90 22.47 14.16
N GLY A 210 -5.44 21.56 14.98
CA GLY A 210 -6.76 21.71 15.60
C GLY A 210 -6.83 22.85 16.62
N ILE A 211 -5.80 23.02 17.45
CA ILE A 211 -5.75 24.10 18.46
C ILE A 211 -5.60 25.48 17.80
N ILE A 212 -4.78 25.59 16.75
CA ILE A 212 -4.60 26.87 16.02
C ILE A 212 -5.89 27.26 15.26
N ALA A 213 -6.63 26.28 14.73
CA ALA A 213 -7.93 26.53 14.09
C ALA A 213 -9.02 26.96 15.07
N ALA A 214 -8.97 26.47 16.32
CA ALA A 214 -9.90 26.85 17.39
C ALA A 214 -9.59 28.24 17.98
N ALA A 215 -8.34 28.68 18.01
CA ALA A 215 -7.93 29.99 18.52
C ALA A 215 -8.14 31.15 17.53
N ARG A 216 -8.56 30.87 16.28
CA ARG A 216 -8.85 31.85 15.22
C ARG A 216 -10.35 32.08 14.96
N ARG A 217 -11.23 31.50 15.78
CA ARG A 217 -12.66 31.84 15.84
C ARG A 217 -12.94 32.65 17.09
#